data_AF-A0A8T6SGI7-F1
#
_entry.id   AF-A0A8T6SGI7-F1
#
_cell.length_a   1.000
_cell.length_b   1.000
_cell.length_c   1.000
_cell.angle_alpha   90.00
_cell.angle_beta   90.00
_cell.angle_gamma   90.00
#
_symmetry.space_group_name_H-M   'P 1'
#
loop_
_entity.id
_entity.type
_entity.pdbx_description
1 polymer ?
#
loop_
_entity_poly.entity_id
_entity_poly.type
_entity_poly.pdbx_seq_one_letter_code
_entity_poly.pdbx_strand_id
1 'polypeptide(L)'
;MALSATIKNVQEVAEWLKADYVATEWRPVPLREGVVFREEVQFKDGDARRIERKTRDPNINLVLETIKLGGQALVFANTRRRAVALAKKATKKVDELLSKPLKRSLKRDAKKILAAGERTRLSELLAGLVEHGTAFHHAGLGSVHRKIVEDSFRNGKI
;
A
#
# COMPACT_ATOMS: atom_id res chain seq x y z
N MET A 1 10.30 -13.49 26.12
CA MET A 1 9.04 -12.95 25.56
C MET A 1 9.11 -13.06 24.05
N ALA A 2 8.14 -13.72 23.41
CA ALA A 2 8.09 -13.93 21.96
C ALA A 2 6.79 -13.32 21.41
N LEU A 3 6.84 -12.79 20.19
CA LEU A 3 5.70 -12.19 19.49
C LEU A 3 5.47 -12.92 18.16
N SER A 4 4.23 -13.30 17.87
CA SER A 4 3.84 -14.01 16.65
C SER A 4 2.55 -13.43 16.08
N ALA A 5 2.33 -13.63 14.77
CA ALA A 5 0.99 -13.55 14.18
C ALA A 5 0.12 -14.73 14.68
N THR A 6 -1.19 -14.66 14.43
CA THR A 6 -2.14 -15.75 14.77
C THR A 6 -1.71 -17.06 14.10
N ILE A 7 -1.42 -18.07 14.91
CA ILE A 7 -1.08 -19.44 14.48
C ILE A 7 -2.02 -20.43 15.16
N LYS A 8 -2.37 -21.52 14.47
CA LYS A 8 -3.32 -22.52 15.00
C LYS A 8 -2.73 -23.34 16.16
N ASN A 9 -1.42 -23.49 16.20
CA ASN A 9 -0.70 -24.34 17.17
C ASN A 9 0.04 -23.53 18.23
N VAL A 10 -0.52 -22.39 18.66
CA VAL A 10 0.10 -21.54 19.69
C VAL A 10 0.37 -22.30 20.99
N GLN A 11 -0.49 -23.25 21.35
CA GLN A 11 -0.32 -24.10 22.54
C GLN A 11 0.94 -24.97 22.44
N GLU A 12 1.12 -25.68 21.32
CA GLU A 12 2.31 -26.53 21.10
C GLU A 12 3.62 -25.72 21.18
N VAL A 13 3.62 -24.51 20.59
CA VAL A 13 4.78 -23.61 20.64
C VAL A 13 5.05 -23.13 22.06
N ALA A 14 4.00 -22.79 22.82
CA ALA A 14 4.10 -22.34 24.20
C ALA A 14 4.63 -23.46 25.13
N GLU A 15 4.11 -24.67 24.97
CA GLU A 15 4.58 -25.87 25.68
C GLU A 15 6.06 -26.17 25.39
N TRP A 16 6.45 -26.14 24.12
CA TRP A 16 7.84 -26.34 23.72
C TRP A 16 8.79 -25.31 24.34
N LEU A 17 8.36 -24.04 24.40
CA LEU A 17 9.11 -22.96 25.02
C LEU A 17 9.01 -22.91 26.55
N LYS A 18 8.18 -23.77 27.17
CA LYS A 18 7.83 -23.74 28.60
C LYS A 18 7.37 -22.35 29.05
N ALA A 19 6.48 -21.74 28.27
CA ALA A 19 5.98 -20.39 28.48
C ALA A 19 4.44 -20.34 28.49
N ASP A 20 3.88 -19.37 29.19
CA ASP A 20 2.46 -19.02 29.03
C ASP A 20 2.23 -18.29 27.70
N TYR A 21 1.01 -18.36 27.16
CA TYR A 21 0.62 -17.66 25.93
C TYR A 21 -0.61 -16.78 26.13
N VAL A 22 -0.69 -15.72 25.32
CA VAL A 22 -1.86 -14.86 25.19
C VAL A 22 -2.27 -14.84 23.73
N ALA A 23 -3.50 -15.24 23.43
CA ALA A 23 -4.09 -15.17 22.10
C ALA A 23 -5.35 -14.28 22.14
N THR A 24 -5.42 -13.32 21.22
CA THR A 24 -6.56 -12.41 21.11
C THR A 24 -6.78 -12.01 19.65
N GLU A 25 -8.04 -11.94 19.23
CA GLU A 25 -8.44 -11.43 17.92
C GLU A 25 -8.76 -9.91 17.95
N TRP A 26 -8.58 -9.27 19.10
CA TRP A 26 -8.89 -7.85 19.27
C TRP A 26 -8.03 -6.96 18.36
N ARG A 27 -8.67 -5.95 17.77
CA ARG A 27 -8.02 -4.91 16.96
C ARG A 27 -8.57 -3.53 17.34
N PRO A 28 -7.71 -2.49 17.46
CA PRO A 28 -8.17 -1.13 17.76
C PRO A 28 -8.99 -0.53 16.60
N VAL A 29 -8.73 -0.97 15.36
CA VAL A 29 -9.52 -0.62 14.18
C VAL A 29 -10.08 -1.92 13.59
N PRO A 30 -11.42 -2.06 13.48
CA PRO A 30 -12.04 -3.26 12.91
C PRO A 30 -11.55 -3.50 11.49
N LEU A 31 -11.17 -4.75 11.20
CA LEU A 31 -10.82 -5.18 9.85
C LEU A 31 -12.08 -5.62 9.12
N ARG A 32 -12.35 -5.02 7.96
CA ARG A 32 -13.44 -5.42 7.08
C ARG A 32 -12.89 -6.10 5.83
N GLU A 33 -13.18 -7.39 5.70
CA GLU A 33 -12.67 -8.23 4.61
C GLU A 33 -13.71 -8.32 3.49
N GLY A 34 -13.28 -8.22 2.23
CA GLY A 34 -14.17 -8.35 1.08
C GLY A 34 -13.46 -8.76 -0.20
N VAL A 35 -14.24 -9.24 -1.17
CA VAL A 35 -13.78 -9.68 -2.49
C VAL A 35 -14.32 -8.75 -3.55
N VAL A 36 -13.44 -8.25 -4.41
CA VAL A 36 -13.83 -7.44 -5.57
C VAL A 36 -14.19 -8.36 -6.73
N PHE A 37 -15.39 -8.21 -7.27
CA PHE A 37 -15.80 -8.84 -8.53
C PHE A 37 -16.50 -7.81 -9.41
N ARG A 38 -15.98 -7.62 -10.62
CA ARG A 38 -16.44 -6.57 -11.56
C ARG A 38 -16.41 -5.19 -10.91
N GLU A 39 -17.55 -4.52 -10.79
CA GLU A 39 -17.72 -3.20 -10.19
C GLU A 39 -18.30 -3.25 -8.77
N GLU A 40 -18.11 -4.36 -8.03
CA GLU A 40 -18.65 -4.53 -6.68
C GLU A 40 -17.62 -5.15 -5.73
N VAL A 41 -17.63 -4.71 -4.46
CA VAL A 41 -17.00 -5.38 -3.33
C VAL A 41 -18.07 -6.11 -2.55
N GLN A 42 -17.90 -7.41 -2.35
CA GLN A 42 -18.73 -8.21 -1.45
C GLN A 42 -17.97 -8.46 -0.16
N PHE A 43 -18.54 -8.02 0.96
CA PHE A 43 -17.90 -8.13 2.27
C PHE A 43 -18.36 -9.40 3.00
N LYS A 44 -17.51 -9.87 3.91
CA LYS A 44 -17.76 -11.09 4.72
C LYS A 44 -19.00 -10.99 5.62
N ASP A 45 -19.40 -9.77 5.98
CA ASP A 45 -20.61 -9.48 6.75
C ASP A 45 -21.90 -9.52 5.91
N GLY A 46 -21.80 -9.81 4.60
CA GLY A 46 -22.92 -9.91 3.67
C GLY A 46 -23.31 -8.58 3.02
N ASP A 47 -22.73 -7.46 3.43
CA ASP A 47 -22.94 -6.16 2.77
C ASP A 47 -22.12 -6.08 1.47
N ALA A 48 -22.57 -5.23 0.55
CA ALA A 48 -22.00 -5.09 -0.78
C ALA A 48 -21.91 -3.62 -1.16
N ARG A 49 -20.83 -3.26 -1.85
CA ARG A 49 -20.59 -1.89 -2.28
C ARG A 49 -20.18 -1.82 -3.74
N ARG A 50 -20.90 -1.00 -4.50
CA ARG A 50 -20.56 -0.69 -5.88
C ARG A 50 -19.35 0.26 -5.97
N ILE A 51 -18.43 -0.03 -6.87
CA ILE A 51 -17.26 0.79 -7.23
C ILE A 51 -17.50 1.45 -8.58
N GLU A 52 -17.19 2.74 -8.69
CA GLU A 52 -17.25 3.43 -9.96
C GLU A 52 -16.19 2.91 -10.95
N ARG A 53 -16.61 2.53 -12.15
CA ARG A 53 -15.70 2.09 -13.21
C ARG A 53 -15.02 3.26 -13.90
N LYS A 54 -13.83 3.64 -13.45
CA LYS A 54 -12.98 4.66 -14.10
C LYS A 54 -11.98 4.09 -15.10
N THR A 55 -11.64 2.80 -14.96
CA THR A 55 -10.68 2.09 -15.81
C THR A 55 -11.17 0.66 -16.10
N ARG A 56 -10.47 -0.05 -16.99
CA ARG A 56 -10.70 -1.49 -17.24
C ARG A 56 -10.15 -2.39 -16.14
N ASP A 57 -9.40 -1.85 -15.17
CA ASP A 57 -8.79 -2.63 -14.09
C ASP A 57 -9.55 -2.42 -12.77
N PRO A 58 -10.21 -3.46 -12.23
CA PRO A 58 -10.98 -3.33 -11.00
C PRO A 58 -10.10 -2.96 -9.80
N ASN A 59 -8.82 -3.36 -9.78
CA ASN A 59 -7.91 -3.01 -8.68
C ASN A 59 -7.63 -1.51 -8.66
N ILE A 60 -7.45 -0.90 -9.84
CA ILE A 60 -7.22 0.54 -9.96
C ILE A 60 -8.49 1.30 -9.59
N ASN A 61 -9.67 0.79 -9.98
CA ASN A 61 -10.94 1.42 -9.59
C ASN A 61 -11.11 1.40 -8.06
N LEU A 62 -10.78 0.30 -7.39
CA LEU A 62 -10.80 0.23 -5.92
C LEU A 62 -9.82 1.22 -5.29
N VAL A 63 -8.59 1.33 -5.80
CA VAL A 63 -7.61 2.32 -5.33
C VAL A 63 -8.15 3.74 -5.42
N LEU A 64 -8.76 4.10 -6.56
CA LEU A 64 -9.32 5.44 -6.77
C LEU A 64 -10.50 5.71 -5.85
N GLU A 65 -11.35 4.71 -5.62
CA GLU A 65 -12.46 4.81 -4.67
C GLU A 65 -11.93 5.04 -3.24
N THR A 66 -10.93 4.26 -2.79
CA THR A 66 -10.29 4.44 -1.49
C THR A 66 -9.74 5.86 -1.30
N ILE A 67 -9.04 6.39 -2.30
CA ILE A 67 -8.47 7.75 -2.25
C ILE A 67 -9.56 8.81 -2.18
N LYS A 68 -10.65 8.66 -2.97
CA LYS A 68 -11.78 9.60 -2.95
C LYS A 68 -12.48 9.66 -1.59
N LEU A 69 -12.47 8.57 -0.83
CA LEU A 69 -13.01 8.52 0.53
C LEU A 69 -12.05 9.08 1.58
N GLY A 70 -10.93 9.66 1.17
CA GLY A 70 -9.91 10.21 2.06
C GLY A 70 -8.96 9.18 2.64
N GLY A 71 -8.98 7.94 2.14
CA GLY A 71 -8.08 6.87 2.54
C GLY A 71 -6.80 6.79 1.72
N GLN A 72 -5.91 5.90 2.13
CA GLN A 72 -4.73 5.49 1.36
C GLN A 72 -4.85 4.02 0.96
N ALA A 73 -4.22 3.64 -0.15
CA ALA A 73 -4.31 2.28 -0.67
C ALA A 73 -2.92 1.60 -0.71
N LEU A 74 -2.81 0.44 -0.05
CA LEU A 74 -1.64 -0.43 -0.13
C LEU A 74 -1.98 -1.66 -0.98
N VAL A 75 -1.33 -1.81 -2.13
CA VAL A 75 -1.59 -2.90 -3.08
C VAL A 75 -0.45 -3.92 -3.07
N PHE A 76 -0.74 -5.14 -2.62
CA PHE A 76 0.23 -6.23 -2.65
C PHE A 76 0.29 -6.89 -4.04
N ALA A 77 1.50 -7.06 -4.56
CA ALA A 77 1.76 -7.72 -5.83
C ALA A 77 2.74 -8.89 -5.64
N ASN A 78 2.54 -9.97 -6.39
CA ASN A 78 3.34 -11.19 -6.24
C ASN A 78 4.75 -11.11 -6.86
N THR A 79 5.09 -10.06 -7.61
CA THR A 79 6.43 -9.87 -8.20
C THR A 79 6.83 -8.40 -8.19
N ARG A 80 8.15 -8.14 -8.16
CA ARG A 80 8.71 -6.78 -8.27
C ARG A 80 8.21 -6.06 -9.53
N ARG A 81 8.21 -6.75 -10.67
CA ARG A 81 7.73 -6.24 -11.96
C ARG A 81 6.25 -5.83 -11.90
N ARG A 82 5.40 -6.65 -11.26
CA ARG A 82 3.97 -6.31 -11.12
C ARG A 82 3.73 -5.14 -10.18
N ALA A 83 4.49 -5.01 -9.09
CA ALA A 83 4.40 -3.84 -8.21
C ALA A 83 4.67 -2.54 -8.99
N VAL A 84 5.75 -2.52 -9.78
CA VAL A 84 6.09 -1.37 -10.65
C VAL A 84 4.99 -1.12 -11.70
N ALA A 85 4.49 -2.18 -12.34
CA ALA A 85 3.46 -2.05 -13.38
C ALA A 85 2.13 -1.50 -12.84
N LEU A 86 1.69 -1.96 -11.67
CA LEU A 86 0.47 -1.47 -11.02
C LEU A 86 0.61 0.00 -10.60
N ALA A 87 1.75 0.38 -10.01
CA ALA A 87 2.02 1.76 -9.63
C ALA A 87 1.94 2.70 -10.84
N LYS A 88 2.60 2.33 -11.96
CA LYS A 88 2.54 3.06 -13.25
C LYS A 88 1.12 3.18 -13.78
N LYS A 89 0.35 2.09 -13.72
CA LYS A 89 -1.01 2.03 -14.25
C LYS A 89 -1.96 2.94 -13.47
N ALA A 90 -1.77 3.06 -12.15
CA ALA A 90 -2.54 3.94 -11.28
C ALA A 90 -2.20 5.44 -11.48
N THR A 91 -0.94 5.76 -11.78
CA THR A 91 -0.38 7.12 -11.72
C THR A 91 -1.25 8.19 -12.37
N LYS A 92 -1.65 8.00 -13.63
CA LYS A 92 -2.42 9.04 -14.34
C LYS A 92 -3.73 9.38 -13.62
N LYS A 93 -4.45 8.37 -13.13
CA LYS A 93 -5.73 8.58 -12.46
C LYS A 93 -5.59 9.07 -11.02
N VAL A 94 -4.52 8.69 -10.34
CA VAL A 94 -4.21 9.24 -9.01
C VAL A 94 -3.79 10.70 -9.11
N ASP A 95 -2.97 11.09 -10.10
CA ASP A 95 -2.52 12.47 -10.28
C ASP A 95 -3.68 13.47 -10.52
N GLU A 96 -4.76 13.01 -11.16
CA GLU A 96 -6.00 13.77 -11.35
C GLU A 96 -6.69 14.14 -10.02
N LEU A 97 -6.45 13.36 -8.95
CA LEU A 97 -7.08 13.55 -7.62
C LEU A 97 -6.24 14.40 -6.65
N LEU A 98 -4.98 14.69 -6.98
CA LEU A 98 -4.07 15.36 -6.06
C LEU A 98 -4.29 16.88 -6.00
N SER A 99 -4.32 17.42 -4.78
CA SER A 99 -4.34 18.86 -4.56
C SER A 99 -3.00 19.54 -4.90
N LYS A 100 -3.02 20.83 -5.26
CA LYS A 100 -1.79 21.60 -5.55
C LYS A 100 -0.77 21.57 -4.39
N PRO A 101 -1.15 21.73 -3.11
CA PRO A 101 -0.22 21.59 -1.99
C PRO A 101 0.41 20.21 -1.90
N LEU A 102 -0.39 19.15 -2.12
CA LEU A 102 0.10 17.78 -2.08
C LEU A 102 1.09 17.50 -3.21
N LYS A 103 0.79 17.92 -4.46
CA LYS A 103 1.73 17.84 -5.58
C LYS A 103 3.07 18.53 -5.29
N ARG A 104 3.06 19.71 -4.64
CA ARG A 104 4.31 20.38 -4.21
C ARG A 104 5.09 19.57 -3.18
N SER A 105 4.39 18.93 -2.24
CA SER A 105 5.04 18.06 -1.25
C SER A 105 5.67 16.83 -1.89
N LEU A 106 4.94 16.17 -2.80
CA LEU A 106 5.41 15.00 -3.53
C LEU A 106 6.61 15.31 -4.42
N LYS A 107 6.64 16.48 -5.08
CA LYS A 107 7.83 16.97 -5.80
C LYS A 107 9.07 17.06 -4.91
N ARG A 108 8.93 17.43 -3.63
CA ARG A 108 10.08 17.44 -2.69
C ARG A 108 10.52 16.03 -2.35
N ASP A 109 9.59 15.10 -2.14
CA ASP A 109 9.94 13.70 -1.84
C ASP A 109 10.57 13.02 -3.06
N ALA A 110 10.10 13.30 -4.28
CA ALA A 110 10.75 12.87 -5.53
C ALA A 110 12.19 13.40 -5.66
N LYS A 111 12.42 14.68 -5.36
CA LYS A 111 13.78 15.25 -5.33
C LYS A 111 14.69 14.56 -4.30
N LYS A 112 14.16 14.22 -3.11
CA LYS A 112 14.91 13.45 -2.11
C LYS A 112 15.31 12.07 -2.63
N ILE A 113 14.42 11.38 -3.37
CA ILE A 113 14.73 10.07 -3.97
C ILE A 113 15.88 10.21 -4.96
N LEU A 114 15.86 11.24 -5.82
CA LEU A 114 16.92 11.48 -6.81
C LEU A 114 18.26 11.91 -6.19
N ALA A 115 18.23 12.58 -5.04
CA ALA A 115 19.42 13.03 -4.32
C ALA A 115 19.98 11.99 -3.33
N ALA A 116 19.22 10.94 -3.02
CA ALA A 116 19.60 9.93 -2.05
C ALA A 116 20.09 8.65 -2.73
N GLY A 117 21.21 8.11 -2.23
CA GLY A 117 21.78 6.86 -2.74
C GLY A 117 22.22 6.95 -4.21
N GLU A 118 22.34 5.79 -4.86
CA GLU A 118 22.73 5.72 -6.26
C GLU A 118 21.58 6.08 -7.20
N ARG A 119 21.86 6.99 -8.14
CA ARG A 119 20.91 7.37 -9.18
C ARG A 119 20.91 6.33 -10.29
N THR A 120 19.88 5.50 -10.27
CA THR A 120 19.62 4.43 -11.26
C THR A 120 18.32 4.70 -12.02
N ARG A 121 18.13 4.04 -13.17
CA ARG A 121 16.85 4.05 -13.90
C ARG A 121 15.64 3.69 -13.01
N LEU A 122 15.86 2.81 -12.03
CA LEU A 122 14.83 2.42 -11.08
C LEU A 122 14.48 3.55 -10.10
N SER A 123 15.49 4.26 -9.58
CA SER A 123 15.29 5.41 -8.69
C SER A 123 14.63 6.59 -9.42
N GLU A 124 14.98 6.83 -10.69
CA GLU A 124 14.37 7.86 -11.52
C GLU A 124 12.90 7.55 -11.80
N LEU A 125 12.62 6.29 -12.12
CA LEU A 125 11.26 5.82 -12.27
C LEU A 125 10.46 5.97 -10.97
N LEU A 126 11.04 5.59 -9.83
CA LEU A 126 10.39 5.76 -8.53
C LEU A 126 10.07 7.23 -8.24
N ALA A 127 11.03 8.13 -8.44
CA ALA A 127 10.85 9.57 -8.23
C ALA A 127 9.73 10.13 -9.13
N GLY A 128 9.71 9.75 -10.40
CA GLY A 128 8.66 10.16 -11.33
C GLY A 128 7.27 9.69 -10.93
N LEU A 129 7.14 8.48 -10.37
CA LEU A 129 5.86 8.01 -9.84
C LEU A 129 5.45 8.76 -8.56
N VAL A 130 6.40 8.97 -7.64
CA VAL A 130 6.17 9.65 -6.36
C VAL A 130 5.67 11.07 -6.59
N GLU A 131 6.22 11.80 -7.56
CA GLU A 131 5.76 13.14 -7.92
C GLU A 131 4.26 13.20 -8.25
N HIS A 132 3.70 12.09 -8.71
CA HIS A 132 2.31 11.90 -9.12
C HIS A 132 1.49 11.05 -8.14
N GLY A 133 1.97 10.89 -6.91
CA GLY A 133 1.20 10.29 -5.81
C GLY A 133 1.08 8.77 -5.88
N THR A 134 1.92 8.08 -6.66
CA THR A 134 2.01 6.61 -6.60
C THR A 134 3.45 6.18 -6.34
N ALA A 135 3.63 5.02 -5.73
CA ALA A 135 4.95 4.44 -5.53
C ALA A 135 4.89 2.92 -5.67
N PHE A 136 6.06 2.30 -5.88
CA PHE A 136 6.23 0.87 -5.67
C PHE A 136 7.25 0.65 -4.55
N HIS A 137 7.12 -0.46 -3.84
CA HIS A 137 8.05 -0.85 -2.79
C HIS A 137 8.40 -2.33 -2.94
N HIS A 138 9.69 -2.64 -2.95
CA HIS A 138 10.19 -4.00 -2.99
C HIS A 138 11.68 -4.06 -2.61
N ALA A 139 12.19 -5.26 -2.34
CA ALA A 139 13.59 -5.48 -1.94
C ALA A 139 14.66 -4.99 -2.94
N GLY A 140 14.32 -4.82 -4.22
CA GLY A 140 15.23 -4.25 -5.23
C GLY A 140 15.48 -2.75 -5.15
N LEU A 141 14.79 -2.01 -4.28
CA LEU A 141 15.07 -0.59 -4.01
C LEU A 141 16.15 -0.47 -2.94
N GLY A 142 16.99 0.56 -2.99
CA GLY A 142 17.91 0.88 -1.89
C GLY A 142 17.15 1.15 -0.58
N SER A 143 17.77 0.87 0.57
CA SER A 143 17.15 1.07 1.89
C SER A 143 16.68 2.52 2.09
N VAL A 144 17.48 3.49 1.65
CA VAL A 144 17.15 4.92 1.73
C VAL A 144 15.92 5.27 0.89
N HIS A 145 15.79 4.72 -0.32
CA HIS A 145 14.59 4.94 -1.16
C HIS A 145 13.34 4.33 -0.53
N ARG A 146 13.44 3.11 0.02
CA ARG A 146 12.33 2.46 0.74
C ARG A 146 11.87 3.31 1.92
N LYS A 147 12.81 3.84 2.70
CA LYS A 147 12.53 4.71 3.84
C LYS A 147 11.78 5.98 3.43
N ILE A 148 12.18 6.63 2.33
CA ILE A 148 11.48 7.82 1.81
C ILE A 148 10.03 7.48 1.43
N VAL A 149 9.80 6.35 0.75
CA VAL A 149 8.45 5.90 0.37
C VAL A 149 7.61 5.59 1.61
N GLU A 150 8.16 4.86 2.57
CA GLU A 150 7.49 4.51 3.84
C GLU A 150 7.10 5.75 4.64
N ASP A 151 8.01 6.74 4.74
CA ASP A 151 7.74 7.97 5.46
C ASP A 151 6.74 8.86 4.71
N SER A 152 6.78 8.89 3.37
CA SER A 152 5.80 9.65 2.58
C SER A 152 4.40 9.03 2.68
N PHE A 153 4.29 7.70 2.64
CA PHE A 153 3.03 6.97 2.87
C PHE A 153 2.53 7.16 4.31
N ARG A 154 3.38 7.02 5.34
CA ARG A 154 2.98 7.24 6.75
C ARG A 154 2.43 8.64 7.00
N ASN A 155 2.92 9.64 6.27
CA ASN A 155 2.48 11.02 6.37
C ASN A 155 1.26 11.37 5.49
N GLY A 156 0.57 10.37 4.91
CA GLY A 156 -0.63 10.61 4.12
C GLY A 156 -0.39 11.27 2.76
N LYS A 157 0.85 11.24 2.24
CA LYS A 157 1.17 11.95 0.98
C LYS A 157 1.01 11.09 -0.26
N ILE A 158 1.42 9.82 -0.17
CA ILE A 158 1.32 8.77 -1.21
C ILE A 158 0.22 7.81 -0.80
#